data_AF-A0A7S3AX60-F1
#
_entry.id   AF-A0A7S3AX60-F1
#
_cell.length_a   1.000
_cell.length_b   1.000
_cell.length_c   1.000
_cell.angle_alpha   90.00
_cell.angle_beta   90.00
_cell.angle_gamma   90.00
#
_symmetry.space_group_name_H-M   'P 1'
#
loop_
_entity.id
_entity.type
_entity.pdbx_description
1 polymer ?
#
loop_
_entity_poly.entity_id
_entity_poly.type
_entity_poly.pdbx_seq_one_letter_code
_entity_poly.pdbx_strand_id
1 'polypeptide(L)'
;HAAAALVLVSVELELDASRALAQLQRVRSHVLQNGSAYDIAQLQLLSAKCRLAALPPYSAEKPPEHQQLRTHVLPALQDALQGFARLRCHAEVAQVLYHRSRVWHSVGRIEERDRDARIFARAEHEAAQSAARLTGRLVVESAEAGVLEEHLGQLANLDAGAATMYAEFL
;
A
#
# COMPACT_ATOMS: atom_id res chain seq x y z
N HIS A 1 4.51 2.02 -19.74
CA HIS A 1 5.47 3.12 -19.49
C HIS A 1 5.33 3.72 -18.08
N ALA A 2 4.11 4.01 -17.60
CA ALA A 2 3.87 4.49 -16.23
C ALA A 2 4.48 3.59 -15.12
N ALA A 3 4.21 2.28 -15.14
CA ALA A 3 4.78 1.32 -14.19
C ALA A 3 6.32 1.32 -14.17
N ALA A 4 6.96 1.34 -15.34
CA ALA A 4 8.42 1.40 -15.44
C ALA A 4 9.01 2.69 -14.84
N ALA A 5 8.31 3.81 -14.99
CA ALA A 5 8.71 5.08 -14.39
C ALA A 5 8.64 5.02 -12.85
N LEU A 6 7.61 4.37 -12.29
CA LEU A 6 7.47 4.17 -10.85
C LEU A 6 8.54 3.21 -10.29
N VAL A 7 8.89 2.15 -11.03
CA VAL A 7 9.99 1.25 -10.66
C VAL A 7 11.31 2.01 -10.61
N LEU A 8 11.59 2.85 -11.60
CA LEU A 8 12.79 3.69 -11.60
C LEU A 8 12.85 4.60 -10.38
N VAL A 9 11.74 5.26 -10.02
CA VAL A 9 11.69 6.08 -8.81
C VAL A 9 11.91 5.24 -7.54
N SER A 10 11.36 4.03 -7.48
CA SER A 10 11.59 3.14 -6.34
C SER A 10 13.05 2.75 -6.18
N VAL A 11 13.77 2.52 -7.30
CA VAL A 11 15.21 2.25 -7.26
C VAL A 11 15.99 3.50 -6.86
N GLU A 12 15.64 4.66 -7.40
CA GLU A 12 16.28 5.92 -7.02
C GLU A 12 16.08 6.25 -5.55
N LEU A 13 14.94 5.89 -4.95
CA LEU A 13 14.67 6.12 -3.52
C LEU A 13 15.67 5.41 -2.61
N GLU A 14 16.14 4.22 -2.99
CA GLU A 14 17.14 3.47 -2.23
C GLU A 14 18.54 4.10 -2.34
N LEU A 15 18.77 4.95 -3.35
CA LEU A 15 20.05 5.61 -3.60
C LEU A 15 20.07 7.04 -3.06
N ASP A 16 19.05 7.83 -3.38
CA ASP A 16 18.90 9.24 -3.04
C ASP A 16 17.41 9.65 -3.03
N ALA A 17 16.90 9.92 -1.82
CA ALA A 17 15.50 10.30 -1.60
C ALA A 17 15.10 11.62 -2.27
N SER A 18 16.02 12.58 -2.37
CA SER A 18 15.75 13.91 -2.94
C SER A 18 15.64 13.80 -4.46
N ARG A 19 16.52 13.02 -5.08
CA ARG A 19 16.46 12.71 -6.51
C ARG A 19 15.18 11.94 -6.85
N ALA A 20 14.85 10.92 -6.06
CA ALA A 20 13.62 10.14 -6.24
C ALA A 20 12.36 11.02 -6.17
N LEU A 21 12.29 11.96 -5.20
CA LEU A 21 11.16 12.88 -5.09
C LEU A 21 11.04 13.80 -6.31
N ALA A 22 12.16 14.35 -6.79
CA ALA A 22 12.18 15.20 -7.98
C ALA A 22 11.74 14.42 -9.23
N GLN A 23 12.20 13.17 -9.38
CA GLN A 23 11.79 12.31 -10.48
C GLN A 23 10.30 11.95 -10.39
N LEU A 24 9.80 11.64 -9.19
CA LEU A 24 8.38 11.37 -8.96
C LEU A 24 7.50 12.53 -9.40
N GLN A 25 7.90 13.78 -9.10
CA GLN A 25 7.18 14.97 -9.51
C GLN A 25 7.11 15.12 -11.04
N ARG A 26 8.18 14.77 -11.76
CA ARG A 26 8.23 14.81 -13.23
C ARG A 26 7.30 13.78 -13.87
N VAL A 27 7.26 12.56 -13.30
CA VAL A 27 6.45 11.46 -13.87
C VAL A 27 4.99 11.49 -13.41
N ARG A 28 4.66 12.29 -12.38
CA ARG A 28 3.33 12.36 -11.75
C ARG A 28 2.21 12.57 -12.77
N SER A 29 2.31 13.58 -13.63
CA SER A 29 1.26 13.87 -14.62
C SER A 29 1.05 12.73 -15.61
N HIS A 30 2.15 12.11 -16.06
CA HIS A 30 2.10 10.97 -16.98
C HIS A 30 1.42 9.75 -16.34
N VAL A 31 1.75 9.45 -15.08
CA VAL A 31 1.11 8.34 -14.34
C VAL A 31 -0.36 8.62 -14.07
N LEU A 32 -0.73 9.84 -13.70
CA LEU A 32 -2.14 10.20 -13.46
C LEU A 32 -3.01 10.13 -14.73
N GLN A 33 -2.42 10.39 -15.91
CA GLN A 33 -3.14 10.36 -17.19
C GLN A 33 -3.19 8.97 -17.83
N ASN A 34 -2.10 8.20 -17.70
CA ASN A 34 -1.90 6.96 -18.48
C ASN A 34 -1.68 5.72 -17.62
N GLY A 35 -1.62 5.87 -16.29
CA GLY A 35 -1.41 4.78 -15.35
C GLY A 35 -2.71 4.05 -15.02
N SER A 36 -2.57 2.79 -14.61
CA SER A 36 -3.67 2.03 -14.02
C SER A 36 -4.04 2.58 -12.63
N ALA A 37 -5.19 2.15 -12.09
CA ALA A 37 -5.56 2.46 -10.71
C ALA A 37 -4.49 2.01 -9.71
N TYR A 38 -3.81 0.89 -9.99
CA TYR A 38 -2.68 0.40 -9.19
C TYR A 38 -1.50 1.36 -9.27
N ASP A 39 -1.12 1.82 -10.47
CA ASP A 39 -0.02 2.78 -10.66
C ASP A 39 -0.29 4.10 -9.93
N ILE A 40 -1.55 4.54 -9.90
CA ILE A 40 -1.96 5.76 -9.18
C ILE A 40 -1.83 5.56 -7.66
N ALA A 41 -2.26 4.42 -7.12
CA ALA A 41 -2.09 4.10 -5.70
C ALA A 41 -0.59 4.02 -5.33
N GLN A 42 0.20 3.36 -6.17
CA GLN A 42 1.65 3.21 -6.01
C GLN A 42 2.38 4.56 -6.08
N LEU A 43 1.95 5.46 -6.96
CA LEU A 43 2.45 6.84 -7.04
C LEU A 43 2.25 7.58 -5.71
N GLN A 44 1.10 7.44 -5.05
CA GLN A 44 0.85 8.09 -3.75
C GLN A 44 1.70 7.46 -2.63
N LEU A 45 1.84 6.13 -2.62
CA LEU A 45 2.71 5.45 -1.66
C LEU A 45 4.17 5.87 -1.83
N LEU A 46 4.70 5.88 -3.05
CA LEU A 46 6.06 6.35 -3.33
C LEU A 46 6.22 7.83 -2.98
N SER A 47 5.21 8.67 -3.19
CA SER A 47 5.23 10.08 -2.75
C SER A 47 5.39 10.20 -1.25
N ALA A 48 4.68 9.37 -0.47
CA ALA A 48 4.83 9.35 0.98
C ALA A 48 6.23 8.86 1.40
N LYS A 49 6.73 7.76 0.80
CA LYS A 49 8.05 7.19 1.11
C LYS A 49 9.19 8.16 0.78
N CYS A 50 9.16 8.81 -0.39
CA CYS A 50 10.16 9.79 -0.78
C CYS A 50 10.20 10.99 0.19
N ARG A 51 9.03 11.50 0.58
CA ARG A 51 8.94 12.60 1.56
C ARG A 51 9.47 12.19 2.93
N LEU A 52 9.13 10.99 3.40
CA LEU A 52 9.64 10.45 4.66
C LEU A 52 11.16 10.31 4.66
N ALA A 53 11.72 9.81 3.56
CA ALA A 53 13.17 9.62 3.43
C ALA A 53 13.93 10.94 3.22
N ALA A 54 13.27 11.98 2.70
CA ALA A 54 13.83 13.31 2.55
C ALA A 54 13.79 14.17 3.83
N LEU A 55 13.11 13.70 4.89
CA LEU A 55 13.10 14.41 6.17
C LEU A 55 14.50 14.37 6.80
N PRO A 56 14.95 15.47 7.41
CA PRO A 56 16.21 15.48 8.15
C PRO A 56 16.16 14.48 9.31
N PRO A 57 17.30 13.86 9.66
CA PRO A 57 17.36 12.93 10.78
C PRO A 57 16.94 13.64 12.07
N TYR A 58 16.09 12.95 12.85
CA TYR A 58 15.64 13.47 14.14
C TYR A 58 16.83 13.64 15.07
N SER A 59 16.96 14.83 15.64
CA SER A 59 17.91 15.13 16.70
C SER A 59 17.16 15.80 17.85
N ALA A 60 17.69 15.74 19.07
CA ALA A 60 17.09 16.44 20.21
C ALA A 60 16.94 17.96 19.96
N GLU A 61 17.73 18.52 19.04
CA GLU A 61 17.73 19.95 18.67
C GLU A 61 16.70 20.31 17.59
N LYS A 62 16.27 19.34 16.77
CA LYS A 62 15.24 19.53 15.74
C LYS A 62 14.11 18.52 15.95
N PRO A 63 13.01 18.92 16.61
CA PRO A 63 11.88 18.03 16.79
C PRO A 63 11.35 17.58 15.42
N PRO A 64 10.67 16.41 15.37
CA PRO A 64 10.16 15.89 14.12
C PRO A 64 9.28 16.93 13.44
N GLU A 65 9.39 17.07 12.12
CA GLU A 65 8.54 17.98 11.34
C GLU A 65 7.11 17.42 11.25
N HIS A 66 6.41 17.38 12.40
CA HIS A 66 5.07 16.84 12.57
C HIS A 66 4.08 17.48 11.59
N GLN A 67 4.29 18.74 11.24
CA GLN A 67 3.47 19.44 10.26
C GLN A 67 3.62 18.84 8.86
N GLN A 68 4.84 18.57 8.38
CA GLN A 68 5.03 17.91 7.08
C GLN A 68 4.42 16.50 7.06
N LEU A 69 4.61 15.75 8.14
CA LEU A 69 4.01 14.42 8.30
C LEU A 69 2.47 14.48 8.19
N ARG A 70 1.83 15.44 8.87
CA ARG A 70 0.38 15.62 8.85
C ARG A 70 -0.17 16.16 7.53
N THR A 71 0.51 17.12 6.92
CA THR A 71 0.00 17.83 5.74
C THR A 71 0.29 17.11 4.43
N HIS A 72 1.38 16.34 4.35
CA HIS A 72 1.85 15.79 3.09
C HIS A 72 2.04 14.27 3.08
N VAL A 73 2.47 13.67 4.19
CA VAL A 73 2.74 12.22 4.22
C VAL A 73 1.46 11.45 4.50
N LEU A 74 0.74 11.79 5.56
CA LEU A 74 -0.48 11.10 5.97
C LEU A 74 -1.59 11.12 4.90
N PRO A 75 -1.88 12.26 4.22
CA PRO A 75 -2.84 12.27 3.13
C PRO A 75 -2.42 11.38 1.96
N ALA A 76 -1.13 11.39 1.59
CA ALA A 76 -0.64 10.53 0.52
C ALA A 76 -0.74 9.03 0.89
N LEU A 77 -0.48 8.66 2.14
CA LEU A 77 -0.71 7.30 2.63
C LEU A 77 -2.20 6.94 2.66
N GLN A 78 -3.08 7.88 3.00
CA GLN A 78 -4.53 7.66 2.96
C GLN A 78 -5.01 7.41 1.52
N ASP A 79 -4.59 8.24 0.57
CA ASP A 79 -4.95 8.08 -0.84
C ASP A 79 -4.44 6.74 -1.40
N ALA A 80 -3.21 6.35 -1.05
CA ALA A 80 -2.65 5.04 -1.40
C ALA A 80 -3.47 3.91 -0.81
N LEU A 81 -3.82 3.99 0.48
CA LEU A 81 -4.61 2.98 1.17
C LEU A 81 -5.97 2.77 0.49
N GLN A 82 -6.67 3.87 0.16
CA GLN A 82 -7.95 3.79 -0.54
C GLN A 82 -7.83 3.16 -1.92
N GLY A 83 -6.77 3.51 -2.66
CA GLY A 83 -6.48 2.91 -3.95
C GLY A 83 -6.26 1.40 -3.86
N PHE A 84 -5.36 0.95 -2.98
CA PHE A 84 -5.05 -0.47 -2.82
C PHE A 84 -6.20 -1.27 -2.21
N ALA A 85 -6.96 -0.69 -1.27
CA ALA A 85 -8.14 -1.31 -0.69
C ALA A 85 -9.23 -1.57 -1.74
N ARG A 86 -9.48 -0.62 -2.65
CA ARG A 86 -10.42 -0.79 -3.78
C ARG A 86 -10.01 -1.92 -4.72
N LEU A 87 -8.70 -2.09 -4.91
CA LEU A 87 -8.13 -3.13 -5.76
C LEU A 87 -7.94 -4.48 -5.05
N ARG A 88 -8.22 -4.56 -3.74
CA ARG A 88 -7.98 -5.73 -2.89
C ARG A 88 -6.51 -6.19 -2.93
N CYS A 89 -5.60 -5.23 -3.01
CA CYS A 89 -4.16 -5.45 -2.95
C CYS A 89 -3.72 -5.60 -1.48
N HIS A 90 -4.03 -6.74 -0.87
CA HIS A 90 -3.88 -6.95 0.59
C HIS A 90 -2.45 -6.71 1.10
N ALA A 91 -1.43 -7.12 0.32
CA ALA A 91 -0.03 -6.93 0.68
C ALA A 91 0.36 -5.44 0.70
N GLU A 92 -0.06 -4.68 -0.30
CA GLU A 92 0.18 -3.24 -0.38
C GLU A 92 -0.60 -2.47 0.69
N VAL A 93 -1.83 -2.90 1.01
CA VAL A 93 -2.60 -2.34 2.14
C VAL A 93 -1.84 -2.54 3.46
N ALA A 94 -1.34 -3.74 3.72
CA ALA A 94 -0.52 -4.02 4.91
C ALA A 94 0.72 -3.11 4.96
N GLN A 95 1.43 -2.97 3.84
CA GLN A 95 2.58 -2.07 3.74
C GLN A 95 2.21 -0.61 4.06
N VAL A 96 1.09 -0.10 3.55
CA VAL A 96 0.64 1.27 3.79
C VAL A 96 0.28 1.47 5.27
N LEU A 97 -0.45 0.53 5.87
CA LEU A 97 -0.83 0.59 7.30
C LEU A 97 0.40 0.54 8.21
N TYR A 98 1.41 -0.25 7.86
CA TYR A 98 2.69 -0.26 8.56
C TYR A 98 3.36 1.11 8.52
N HIS A 99 3.46 1.75 7.35
CA HIS A 99 4.02 3.10 7.25
C HIS A 99 3.18 4.13 8.03
N ARG A 100 1.86 4.06 7.93
CA ARG A 100 0.94 5.00 8.56
C ARG A 100 0.99 4.92 10.10
N SER A 101 1.02 3.72 10.67
CA SER A 101 1.19 3.51 12.12
C SER A 101 2.51 4.08 12.65
N ARG A 102 3.61 3.95 11.92
CA ARG A 102 4.90 4.56 12.28
C ARG A 102 4.86 6.09 12.28
N VAL A 103 4.15 6.67 11.31
CA VAL A 103 3.95 8.13 11.26
C VAL A 103 3.06 8.57 12.42
N TRP A 104 1.95 7.86 12.71
CA TRP A 104 1.09 8.16 13.87
C TRP A 104 1.81 8.11 15.20
N HIS A 105 2.67 7.09 15.38
CA HIS A 105 3.55 7.01 16.54
C HIS A 105 4.46 8.24 16.65
N SER A 106 5.07 8.64 15.53
CA SER A 106 5.97 9.81 15.50
C SER A 106 5.25 11.11 15.85
N VAL A 107 3.97 11.28 15.45
CA VAL A 107 3.17 12.48 15.77
C VAL A 107 2.38 12.38 17.07
N GLY A 108 2.59 11.34 17.88
CA GLY A 108 1.96 11.13 19.19
C GLY A 108 0.48 10.70 19.18
N ARG A 109 0.01 10.16 18.06
CA ARG A 109 -1.40 9.76 17.84
C ARG A 109 -1.58 8.26 18.09
N ILE A 110 -1.78 7.90 19.36
CA ILE A 110 -1.79 6.49 19.81
C ILE A 110 -3.04 5.74 19.32
N GLU A 111 -4.21 6.36 19.37
CA GLU A 111 -5.47 5.73 18.97
C GLU A 111 -5.48 5.36 17.47
N GLU A 112 -5.03 6.28 16.62
CA GLU A 112 -4.92 6.06 15.18
C GLU A 112 -3.85 5.01 14.85
N ARG A 113 -2.72 5.02 15.56
CA ARG A 113 -1.69 3.97 15.45
C ARG A 113 -2.28 2.60 15.77
N ASP A 114 -3.01 2.49 16.87
CA ASP A 114 -3.54 1.20 17.34
C ASP A 114 -4.64 0.68 16.43
N ARG A 115 -5.47 1.58 15.87
CA ARG A 115 -6.40 1.22 14.79
C ARG A 115 -5.66 0.65 13.59
N ASP A 116 -4.62 1.33 13.11
CA ASP A 116 -3.83 0.88 11.95
C ASP A 116 -3.16 -0.47 12.22
N ALA A 117 -2.62 -0.68 13.42
CA ALA A 117 -1.97 -1.93 13.81
C ALA A 117 -2.95 -3.12 13.84
N ARG A 118 -4.18 -2.93 14.30
CA ARG A 118 -5.22 -3.98 14.28
C ARG A 118 -5.59 -4.37 12.85
N ILE A 119 -5.75 -3.38 11.98
CA ILE A 119 -6.13 -3.62 10.58
C ILE A 119 -4.95 -4.22 9.80
N PHE A 120 -3.72 -3.82 10.10
CA PHE A 120 -2.49 -4.40 9.55
C PHE A 120 -2.44 -5.92 9.76
N ALA A 121 -2.70 -6.40 10.97
CA ALA A 121 -2.68 -7.84 11.26
C ALA A 121 -3.69 -8.63 10.41
N ARG A 122 -4.88 -8.05 10.17
CA ARG A 122 -5.88 -8.65 9.27
C ARG A 122 -5.42 -8.61 7.81
N ALA A 123 -4.83 -7.50 7.36
CA ALA A 123 -4.35 -7.34 5.99
C ALA A 123 -3.22 -8.33 5.67
N GLU A 124 -2.27 -8.52 6.60
CA GLU A 124 -1.20 -9.52 6.49
C GLU A 124 -1.76 -10.94 6.40
N HIS A 125 -2.78 -11.25 7.20
CA HIS A 125 -3.42 -12.56 7.15
C HIS A 125 -4.08 -12.81 5.79
N GLU A 126 -4.85 -11.85 5.27
CA GLU A 126 -5.50 -11.94 3.96
C GLU A 126 -4.48 -11.97 2.81
N ALA A 127 -3.37 -11.24 2.93
CA ALA A 127 -2.26 -11.28 1.97
C ALA A 127 -1.59 -12.66 1.95
N ALA A 128 -1.31 -13.25 3.11
CA ALA A 128 -0.75 -14.59 3.22
C ALA A 128 -1.69 -15.66 2.65
N GLN A 129 -2.99 -15.57 2.94
CA GLN A 129 -4.00 -16.45 2.35
C GLN A 129 -4.06 -16.29 0.83
N SER A 130 -4.02 -15.06 0.31
CA SER A 130 -4.07 -14.78 -1.13
C SER A 130 -2.83 -15.30 -1.84
N ALA A 131 -1.65 -15.17 -1.23
CA ALA A 131 -0.40 -15.71 -1.76
C ALA A 131 -0.37 -17.26 -1.74
N ALA A 132 -1.06 -17.88 -0.78
CA ALA A 132 -1.20 -19.33 -0.71
C ALA A 132 -2.21 -19.91 -1.73
N ARG A 133 -3.10 -19.07 -2.32
CA ARG A 133 -3.95 -19.49 -3.44
C ARG A 133 -3.04 -19.78 -4.63
N LEU A 134 -2.98 -21.04 -5.04
CA LEU A 134 -2.26 -21.48 -6.24
C LEU A 134 -2.62 -20.56 -7.41
N THR A 135 -1.61 -20.03 -8.10
CA THR A 135 -1.83 -19.34 -9.37
C THR A 135 -2.55 -20.31 -10.29
N GLY A 136 -3.70 -19.92 -10.84
CA GLY A 136 -4.71 -20.81 -11.45
C GLY A 136 -4.21 -21.80 -12.53
N ARG A 137 -2.97 -21.69 -12.97
CA ARG A 137 -2.28 -22.66 -13.81
C ARG A 137 -2.11 -24.04 -13.16
N LEU A 138 -1.90 -24.11 -11.84
CA LEU A 138 -1.76 -25.40 -11.12
C LEU A 138 -3.11 -26.05 -10.76
N VAL A 139 -4.18 -25.27 -10.65
CA VAL A 139 -5.53 -25.77 -10.35
C VAL A 139 -6.12 -26.49 -11.57
N VAL A 140 -5.85 -26.02 -12.78
CA VAL A 140 -6.36 -26.63 -14.02
C VAL A 140 -5.65 -27.96 -14.34
N GLU A 141 -4.37 -28.09 -13.98
CA GLU A 141 -3.60 -29.33 -14.22
C GLU A 141 -3.87 -30.43 -13.17
N SER A 142 -4.53 -30.11 -12.05
CA SER A 142 -4.70 -31.02 -10.90
C SER A 142 -6.15 -31.37 -10.54
N ALA A 143 -7.15 -30.87 -11.27
CA ALA A 143 -8.55 -31.01 -10.87
C ALA A 143 -9.24 -32.24 -11.50
N GLU A 144 -9.51 -33.25 -10.66
CA GLU A 144 -10.58 -34.22 -10.94
C GLU A 144 -11.95 -33.52 -10.91
N ALA A 145 -12.93 -34.05 -11.67
CA ALA A 145 -14.26 -33.47 -11.81
C ALA A 145 -14.97 -33.34 -10.44
N GLY A 146 -15.34 -32.11 -10.07
CA GLY A 146 -16.04 -31.77 -8.80
C GLY A 146 -15.23 -30.91 -7.82
N VAL A 147 -13.88 -30.96 -7.87
CA VAL A 147 -13.02 -30.17 -6.96
C VAL A 147 -13.03 -28.68 -7.30
N LEU A 148 -13.16 -28.35 -8.59
CA LEU A 148 -13.24 -26.97 -9.08
C LEU A 148 -14.47 -26.22 -8.54
N GLU A 149 -15.63 -26.88 -8.44
CA GLU A 149 -16.87 -26.24 -7.99
C GLU A 149 -16.84 -25.92 -6.49
N GLU A 150 -16.29 -26.83 -5.68
CA GLU A 150 -16.09 -26.59 -4.25
C GLU A 150 -15.04 -25.49 -4.01
N HIS A 151 -13.95 -25.48 -4.78
CA HIS A 151 -12.92 -24.45 -4.67
C HIS A 151 -13.42 -23.07 -5.11
N LEU A 152 -14.25 -22.99 -6.17
CA LEU A 152 -14.92 -21.77 -6.59
C LEU A 152 -15.89 -21.25 -5.52
N GLY A 153 -16.62 -22.13 -4.83
CA GLY A 153 -17.46 -21.77 -3.69
C GLY A 153 -16.68 -21.23 -2.50
N GLN A 154 -15.53 -21.83 -2.18
CA GLN A 154 -14.62 -21.35 -1.12
C GLN A 154 -14.02 -19.98 -1.47
N LEU A 155 -13.62 -19.77 -2.73
CA LEU A 155 -13.14 -18.47 -3.22
C LEU A 155 -14.22 -17.39 -3.09
N ALA A 156 -15.48 -17.69 -3.44
CA ALA A 156 -16.58 -16.73 -3.32
C ALA A 156 -16.86 -16.31 -1.87
N ASN A 157 -16.80 -17.24 -0.92
CA ASN A 157 -16.99 -16.95 0.50
C ASN A 157 -15.85 -16.11 1.09
N LEU A 158 -14.60 -16.37 0.68
CA LEU A 158 -13.45 -15.58 1.11
C LEU A 158 -13.47 -14.17 0.50
N ASP A 159 -13.91 -14.04 -0.75
CA ASP A 159 -14.05 -12.74 -1.42
C ASP A 159 -15.16 -11.87 -0.80
N ALA A 160 -16.20 -12.48 -0.23
CA ALA A 160 -17.22 -11.79 0.56
C ALA A 160 -16.66 -11.31 1.92
N GLY A 161 -15.82 -12.12 2.57
CA GLY A 161 -15.12 -11.74 3.81
C GLY A 161 -14.17 -10.54 3.62
N ALA A 162 -13.38 -10.56 2.55
CA ALA A 162 -12.47 -9.47 2.17
C ALA A 162 -13.21 -8.15 1.84
N ALA A 163 -14.38 -8.24 1.20
CA ALA A 163 -15.17 -7.05 0.84
C ALA A 163 -15.61 -6.22 2.07
N THR A 164 -15.91 -6.87 3.19
CA THR A 164 -16.30 -6.18 4.44
C THR A 164 -15.14 -5.48 5.14
N MET A 165 -13.90 -5.94 4.93
CA MET A 165 -12.71 -5.36 5.57
C MET A 165 -12.46 -3.91 5.13
N TYR A 166 -12.67 -3.63 3.84
CA TYR A 166 -12.30 -2.35 3.24
C TYR A 166 -13.39 -1.28 3.29
N ALA A 167 -14.59 -1.63 3.77
CA ALA A 167 -15.70 -0.71 3.91
C ALA A 167 -15.38 0.48 4.85
N GLU A 168 -14.47 0.29 5.81
CA GLU A 168 -14.04 1.35 6.74
C GLU A 168 -13.09 2.38 6.09
N PHE A 169 -12.60 2.13 4.87
CA PHE A 169 -11.65 3.00 4.17
C PHE A 169 -12.23 3.73 2.96
N LEU A 170 -13.39 3.30 2.46
CA LEU A 170 -14.13 3.93 1.37
C LEU A 170 -14.88 5.18 1.84
#